data_AF-A0A432T2R3-F1
#
_entry.id   AF-A0A432T2R3-F1
#
_cell.length_a   1.000
_cell.length_b   1.000
_cell.length_c   1.000
_cell.angle_alpha   90.00
_cell.angle_beta   90.00
_cell.angle_gamma   90.00
#
_symmetry.space_group_name_H-M   'P 1'
#
loop_
_entity.id
_entity.type
_entity.pdbx_description
1 polymer ?
#
loop_
_entity_poly.entity_id
_entity_poly.type
_entity_poly.pdbx_seq_one_letter_code
_entity_poly.pdbx_strand_id
1 'polypeptide(L)'
;MKIYRLIFLSMLMYTLSFGADAQRGAKLFDGEIPFKSGAVACVSCHNVNSASVVSGGTLAMDLSSMGGALAPTFSSVDAMSSNMMKQAYRGKMPTKEEIADIDAFITQAASNPGEGSGSHFAFYAVILAIILYALLSMLNRRKTLKQSVNQHIYDRQIKSSQREEK
;
A
#
# COMPACT_ATOMS: atom_id res chain seq x y z
N MET A 1 17.38 -51.83 -3.74
CA MET A 1 17.42 -51.26 -2.36
C MET A 1 18.16 -49.92 -2.24
N LYS A 2 18.45 -49.17 -3.32
CA LYS A 2 19.16 -47.87 -3.25
C LYS A 2 18.24 -46.64 -3.38
N ILE A 3 17.07 -46.78 -3.99
CA ILE A 3 16.14 -45.66 -4.27
C ILE A 3 15.35 -45.25 -3.01
N TYR A 4 14.90 -46.22 -2.20
CA TYR A 4 14.21 -45.92 -0.94
C TYR A 4 15.08 -45.18 0.08
N ARG A 5 16.41 -45.37 0.04
CA ARG A 5 17.37 -44.62 0.88
C ARG A 5 17.52 -43.15 0.46
N LEU A 6 17.44 -42.87 -0.85
CA LEU A 6 17.48 -41.50 -1.37
C LEU A 6 16.17 -40.73 -1.09
N ILE A 7 15.03 -41.42 -1.13
CA ILE A 7 13.72 -40.83 -0.78
C ILE A 7 13.62 -40.57 0.74
N PHE A 8 14.17 -41.45 1.58
CA PHE A 8 14.22 -41.21 3.03
C PHE A 8 15.17 -40.05 3.40
N LEU A 9 16.28 -39.88 2.67
CA LEU A 9 17.22 -38.78 2.87
C LEU A 9 16.65 -37.43 2.40
N SER A 10 15.83 -37.40 1.34
CA SER A 10 15.17 -36.16 0.90
C SER A 10 14.04 -35.74 1.84
N MET A 11 13.32 -36.68 2.46
CA MET A 11 12.33 -36.38 3.51
C MET A 11 12.97 -35.85 4.81
N LEU A 12 14.20 -36.27 5.13
CA LEU A 12 14.96 -35.79 6.29
C LEU A 12 15.54 -34.37 6.12
N MET A 13 15.60 -33.86 4.88
CA MET A 13 16.02 -32.47 4.60
C MET A 13 14.87 -31.46 4.67
N TYR A 14 13.63 -31.92 4.87
CA TYR A 14 12.45 -31.07 5.08
C TYR A 14 12.08 -30.90 6.57
N THR A 15 12.80 -31.56 7.48
CA THR A 15 12.58 -31.35 8.91
C THR A 15 13.46 -30.21 9.40
N LEU A 16 12.80 -29.09 9.71
CA LEU A 16 13.22 -28.02 10.63
C LEU A 16 14.15 -26.95 10.05
N SER A 17 13.57 -26.01 9.31
CA SER A 17 14.08 -24.63 9.34
C SER A 17 13.79 -24.08 10.75
N PHE A 18 14.75 -24.25 11.66
CA PHE A 18 14.70 -23.75 13.05
C PHE A 18 15.14 -22.27 13.15
N GLY A 19 14.96 -21.53 12.05
CA GLY A 19 15.34 -20.12 11.92
C GLY A 19 14.14 -19.28 11.56
N ALA A 20 14.22 -17.99 11.89
CA ALA A 20 13.22 -17.01 11.49
C ALA A 20 13.07 -16.96 9.96
N ASP A 21 11.83 -16.93 9.48
CA ASP A 21 11.46 -16.86 8.07
C ASP A 21 10.88 -15.48 7.75
N ALA A 22 11.66 -14.65 7.05
CA ALA A 22 11.25 -13.31 6.66
C ALA A 22 10.03 -13.28 5.73
N GLN A 23 9.83 -14.30 4.88
CA GLN A 23 8.66 -14.36 3.99
C GLN A 23 7.40 -14.65 4.80
N ARG A 24 7.48 -15.61 5.73
CA ARG A 24 6.39 -15.85 6.67
C ARG A 24 6.13 -14.62 7.55
N GLY A 25 7.18 -13.93 7.98
CA GLY A 25 7.11 -12.66 8.71
C GLY A 25 6.36 -11.56 7.96
N ALA A 26 6.63 -11.39 6.67
CA ALA A 26 5.91 -10.45 5.81
C ALA A 26 4.41 -10.76 5.77
N LYS A 27 4.05 -12.04 5.62
CA LYS A 27 2.65 -12.48 5.59
C LYS A 27 1.92 -12.31 6.91
N LEU A 28 2.60 -12.51 8.04
CA LEU A 28 2.07 -12.20 9.38
C LEU A 28 1.89 -10.69 9.58
N PHE A 29 2.86 -9.90 9.10
CA PHE A 29 2.82 -8.43 9.17
C PHE A 29 1.62 -7.87 8.38
N ASP A 30 1.46 -8.31 7.13
CA ASP A 30 0.38 -7.91 6.21
C ASP A 30 -0.98 -8.50 6.59
N GLY A 31 -1.00 -9.56 7.39
CA GLY A 31 -2.23 -10.24 7.79
C GLY A 31 -2.78 -11.22 6.75
N GLU A 32 -2.00 -11.57 5.71
CA GLU A 32 -2.30 -12.70 4.81
C GLU A 32 -2.39 -14.01 5.61
N ILE A 33 -1.52 -14.15 6.62
CA ILE A 33 -1.58 -15.22 7.61
C ILE A 33 -1.96 -14.62 8.95
N PRO A 34 -3.04 -15.10 9.61
CA PRO A 34 -3.40 -14.62 10.94
C PRO A 34 -2.41 -15.14 11.98
N PHE A 35 -2.17 -14.33 13.02
CA PHE A 35 -1.47 -14.81 14.22
C PHE A 35 -2.24 -15.96 14.86
N LYS A 36 -1.53 -16.97 15.38
CA LYS A 36 -2.13 -18.09 16.12
C LYS A 36 -2.99 -17.65 17.30
N SER A 37 -2.62 -16.53 17.94
CA SER A 37 -3.36 -15.94 19.06
C SER A 37 -4.61 -15.14 18.63
N GLY A 38 -4.81 -14.95 17.32
CA GLY A 38 -5.87 -14.08 16.78
C GLY A 38 -5.62 -12.58 17.02
N ALA A 39 -4.35 -12.18 17.18
CA ALA A 39 -3.95 -10.78 17.25
C ALA A 39 -4.20 -10.05 15.93
N VAL A 40 -4.26 -8.71 16.00
CA VAL A 40 -4.37 -7.86 14.81
C VAL A 40 -3.05 -7.85 14.04
N ALA A 41 -3.13 -7.88 12.71
CA ALA A 41 -1.96 -7.74 11.84
C ALA A 41 -1.29 -6.37 12.01
N CYS A 42 0.05 -6.34 12.01
CA CYS A 42 0.86 -5.14 12.23
C CYS A 42 0.55 -4.03 11.22
N VAL A 43 0.29 -4.41 9.96
CA VAL A 43 -0.04 -3.52 8.84
C VAL A 43 -1.24 -2.61 9.13
N SER A 44 -2.13 -3.01 10.03
CA SER A 44 -3.33 -2.24 10.38
C SER A 44 -3.00 -0.87 10.99
N CYS A 45 -1.82 -0.74 11.62
CA CYS A 45 -1.39 0.50 12.26
C CYS A 45 -0.03 0.99 11.77
N HIS A 46 0.86 0.08 11.39
CA HIS A 46 2.24 0.39 11.01
C HIS A 46 2.46 0.21 9.51
N ASN A 47 3.36 1.02 8.97
CA ASN A 47 3.89 0.85 7.62
C ASN A 47 5.30 0.25 7.64
N VAL A 48 5.65 -0.47 6.58
CA VAL A 48 7.01 -0.93 6.26
C VAL A 48 7.22 -0.74 4.76
N ASN A 49 8.32 -0.11 4.39
CA ASN A 49 8.75 0.05 3.02
C ASN A 49 9.42 -1.24 2.53
N SER A 50 8.61 -2.18 2.04
CA SER A 50 9.07 -3.43 1.44
C SER A 50 8.18 -3.79 0.26
N ALA A 51 8.76 -4.38 -0.79
CA ALA A 51 7.99 -4.91 -1.91
C ALA A 51 7.12 -6.13 -1.53
N SER A 52 7.34 -6.70 -0.34
CA SER A 52 6.61 -7.90 0.13
C SER A 52 5.27 -7.57 0.83
N VAL A 53 4.94 -6.29 1.01
CA VAL A 53 3.74 -5.82 1.72
C VAL A 53 3.13 -4.67 0.91
N VAL A 54 1.80 -4.67 0.72
CA VAL A 54 1.14 -3.82 -0.28
C VAL A 54 1.10 -2.33 0.12
N SER A 55 1.05 -2.04 1.41
CA SER A 55 1.21 -0.72 2.06
C SER A 55 0.58 -0.83 3.45
N GLY A 56 1.16 -0.20 4.47
CA GLY A 56 0.64 -0.24 5.84
C GLY A 56 -0.02 1.04 6.34
N GLY A 57 -0.50 0.96 7.57
CA GLY A 57 -1.18 2.04 8.26
C GLY A 57 -0.25 3.20 8.63
N THR A 58 -0.83 4.39 8.77
CA THR A 58 -0.16 5.64 9.19
C THR A 58 -0.55 6.07 10.60
N LEU A 59 -1.23 5.20 11.35
CA LEU A 59 -1.70 5.49 12.71
C LEU A 59 -0.60 5.36 13.76
N ALA A 60 0.46 4.61 13.47
CA ALA A 60 1.62 4.45 14.32
C ALA A 60 2.91 4.73 13.52
N MET A 61 4.06 4.66 14.20
CA MET A 61 5.34 4.95 13.55
C MET A 61 5.63 3.99 12.38
N ASP A 62 6.29 4.49 11.36
CA ASP A 62 6.81 3.68 10.26
C ASP A 62 7.99 2.82 10.77
N LEU A 63 7.98 1.51 10.48
CA LEU A 63 8.98 0.56 10.97
C LEU A 63 10.08 0.26 9.94
N SER A 64 10.09 0.92 8.78
CA SER A 64 11.05 0.69 7.69
C SER A 64 12.51 0.82 8.13
N SER A 65 12.78 1.73 9.06
CA SER A 65 14.15 2.00 9.55
C SER A 65 14.47 1.34 10.88
N MET A 66 13.58 0.52 11.44
CA MET A 66 13.76 -0.01 12.80
C MET A 66 14.84 -1.10 12.86
N GLY A 67 15.06 -1.84 11.77
CA GLY A 67 16.18 -2.78 11.64
C GLY A 67 16.06 -4.05 12.49
N GLY A 68 14.88 -4.35 13.02
CA GLY A 68 14.63 -5.48 13.93
C GLY A 68 14.51 -5.05 15.39
N ALA A 69 14.65 -5.99 16.32
CA ALA A 69 14.47 -5.84 17.77
C ALA A 69 13.02 -5.64 18.27
N LEU A 70 12.07 -6.40 17.72
CA LEU A 70 10.70 -6.46 18.26
C LEU A 70 10.57 -7.23 19.57
N ALA A 71 11.51 -8.11 19.90
CA ALA A 71 11.42 -9.00 21.06
C ALA A 71 11.19 -8.27 22.40
N PRO A 72 11.85 -7.14 22.71
CA PRO A 72 11.57 -6.35 23.91
C PRO A 72 10.12 -5.84 23.96
N THR A 73 9.58 -5.37 22.84
CA THR A 73 8.18 -4.87 22.73
C THR A 73 7.16 -5.96 23.01
N PHE A 74 7.44 -7.20 22.62
CA PHE A 74 6.57 -8.35 22.87
C PHE A 74 6.91 -9.14 24.13
N SER A 75 7.80 -8.65 24.99
CA SER A 75 8.12 -9.29 26.28
C SER A 75 6.93 -9.31 27.25
N SER A 76 6.10 -8.28 27.19
CA SER A 76 4.84 -8.15 27.93
C SER A 76 3.95 -7.12 27.24
N VAL A 77 2.65 -7.13 27.56
CA VAL A 77 1.74 -6.09 27.08
C VAL A 77 2.21 -4.71 27.57
N ASP A 78 2.71 -4.60 28.80
CA ASP A 78 3.13 -3.31 29.37
C ASP A 78 4.35 -2.69 28.69
N ALA A 79 5.19 -3.51 28.04
CA ALA A 79 6.36 -3.07 27.27
C ALA A 79 6.01 -2.39 25.94
N MET A 80 4.77 -2.47 25.47
CA MET A 80 4.34 -1.84 24.22
C MET A 80 4.26 -0.31 24.34
N SER A 81 4.59 0.38 23.26
CA SER A 81 4.76 1.85 23.24
C SER A 81 3.46 2.66 23.36
N SER A 82 2.31 2.09 23.01
CA SER A 82 1.02 2.80 23.01
C SER A 82 -0.10 2.02 23.69
N ASN A 83 -1.01 2.74 24.36
CA ASN A 83 -2.19 2.14 24.99
C ASN A 83 -3.10 1.42 23.99
N MET A 84 -3.19 1.90 22.74
CA MET A 84 -3.96 1.23 21.69
C MET A 84 -3.36 -0.13 21.35
N MET A 85 -2.03 -0.21 21.18
CA MET A 85 -1.35 -1.48 20.92
C MET A 85 -1.51 -2.44 22.11
N LYS A 86 -1.40 -1.93 23.34
CA LYS A 86 -1.63 -2.71 24.57
C LYS A 86 -3.00 -3.38 24.57
N GLN A 87 -4.06 -2.63 24.25
CA GLN A 87 -5.41 -3.18 24.19
C GLN A 87 -5.57 -4.19 23.04
N ALA A 88 -5.01 -3.92 21.87
CA ALA A 88 -5.10 -4.80 20.71
C ALA A 88 -4.47 -6.18 20.94
N TYR A 89 -3.41 -6.24 21.73
CA TYR A 89 -2.64 -7.46 22.01
C TYR A 89 -2.95 -8.11 23.37
N ARG A 90 -3.85 -7.52 24.17
CA ARG A 90 -4.19 -8.04 25.50
C ARG A 90 -4.79 -9.44 25.40
N GLY A 91 -4.10 -10.43 25.99
CA GLY A 91 -4.51 -11.84 25.94
C GLY A 91 -4.31 -12.50 24.57
N LYS A 92 -3.65 -11.82 23.63
CA LYS A 92 -3.45 -12.27 22.24
C LYS A 92 -2.00 -12.11 21.79
N MET A 93 -1.02 -12.34 22.66
CA MET A 93 0.39 -12.18 22.30
C MET A 93 0.80 -13.17 21.20
N PRO A 94 1.58 -12.74 20.18
CA PRO A 94 2.15 -13.66 19.20
C PRO A 94 3.10 -14.65 19.86
N THR A 95 3.29 -15.79 19.21
CA THR A 95 4.26 -16.80 19.61
C THR A 95 5.70 -16.33 19.39
N LYS A 96 6.66 -16.95 20.06
CA LYS A 96 8.08 -16.59 19.91
C LYS A 96 8.56 -16.78 18.47
N GLU A 97 8.04 -17.80 17.80
CA GLU A 97 8.35 -18.11 16.41
C GLU A 97 7.79 -17.03 15.47
N GLU A 98 6.55 -16.59 15.68
CA GLU A 98 5.95 -15.49 14.90
C GLU A 98 6.69 -14.17 15.13
N ILE A 99 7.12 -13.87 16.35
CA ILE A 99 7.92 -12.68 16.65
C ILE A 99 9.25 -12.74 15.91
N ALA A 100 9.93 -13.89 15.92
CA ALA A 100 11.20 -14.06 15.24
C ALA A 100 11.06 -13.87 13.72
N ASP A 101 10.01 -14.45 13.11
CA ASP A 101 9.72 -14.29 11.68
C ASP A 101 9.50 -12.81 11.29
N ILE A 102 8.71 -12.08 12.07
CA ILE A 102 8.47 -10.65 11.83
C ILE A 102 9.75 -9.84 12.03
N ASP A 103 10.56 -10.17 13.04
CA ASP A 103 11.83 -9.49 13.28
C ASP A 103 12.79 -9.67 12.09
N ALA A 104 12.86 -10.88 11.53
CA ALA A 104 13.64 -11.16 10.32
C ALA A 104 13.11 -10.38 9.11
N PHE A 105 11.78 -10.27 8.96
CA PHE A 105 11.17 -9.45 7.93
C PHE A 105 11.53 -7.95 8.06
N ILE A 106 11.38 -7.36 9.24
CA ILE A 106 11.68 -5.94 9.46
C ILE A 106 13.17 -5.66 9.24
N THR A 107 14.05 -6.57 9.70
CA THR A 107 15.49 -6.49 9.45
C THR A 107 15.79 -6.50 7.94
N GLN A 108 15.14 -7.40 7.20
CA GLN A 108 15.29 -7.48 5.75
C GLN A 108 14.79 -6.21 5.06
N ALA A 109 13.63 -5.68 5.46
CA ALA A 109 13.04 -4.46 4.89
C ALA A 109 13.91 -3.22 5.16
N ALA A 110 14.55 -3.14 6.33
CA ALA A 110 15.48 -2.05 6.63
C ALA A 110 16.76 -2.11 5.78
N SER A 111 17.20 -3.32 5.44
CA SER A 111 18.41 -3.55 4.63
C SER A 111 18.15 -3.40 3.13
N ASN A 112 16.95 -3.77 2.69
CA ASN A 112 16.51 -3.71 1.30
C ASN A 112 15.15 -3.00 1.23
N PRO A 113 15.13 -1.66 1.41
CA PRO A 113 13.90 -0.90 1.34
C PRO A 113 13.24 -1.11 -0.03
N GLY A 114 11.94 -1.37 -0.02
CA GLY A 114 11.17 -1.47 -1.25
C GLY A 114 11.27 -0.18 -2.08
N GLU A 115 11.22 -0.31 -3.39
CA GLU A 115 10.86 0.82 -4.24
C GLU A 115 9.39 1.12 -3.93
N GLY A 116 9.14 2.10 -3.07
CA GLY A 116 7.79 2.40 -2.58
C GLY A 116 6.82 2.47 -3.76
N SER A 117 5.73 1.69 -3.69
CA SER A 117 4.72 1.54 -4.75
C SER A 117 4.13 2.87 -5.26
N GLY A 118 4.33 3.97 -4.52
CA GLY A 118 3.94 5.33 -4.90
C GLY A 118 4.92 6.10 -5.80
N SER A 119 6.14 5.62 -6.08
CA SER A 119 7.14 6.37 -6.87
C SER A 119 6.63 6.74 -8.27
N HIS A 120 5.85 5.85 -8.89
CA HIS A 120 5.25 6.07 -10.20
C HIS A 120 3.81 6.56 -10.14
N PHE A 121 3.17 6.58 -8.96
CA PHE A 121 1.78 7.03 -8.82
C PHE A 121 1.61 8.48 -9.30
N ALA A 122 2.49 9.38 -8.84
CA ALA A 122 2.46 10.78 -9.25
C ALA A 122 2.66 10.93 -10.77
N PHE A 123 3.55 10.14 -11.36
CA PHE A 123 3.82 10.15 -12.80
C PHE A 123 2.59 9.71 -13.60
N TYR A 124 1.97 8.59 -13.24
CA TYR A 124 0.75 8.11 -13.90
C TYR A 124 -0.45 9.03 -13.68
N ALA A 125 -0.59 9.63 -12.50
CA ALA A 125 -1.63 10.60 -12.20
C ALA A 125 -1.53 11.85 -13.10
N VAL A 126 -0.31 12.37 -13.29
CA VAL A 126 -0.06 13.50 -14.19
C VAL A 126 -0.38 13.14 -15.64
N ILE A 127 0.05 11.97 -16.12
CA ILE A 127 -0.27 11.50 -17.47
C ILE A 127 -1.79 11.40 -17.68
N LEU A 128 -2.49 10.77 -16.74
CA LEU A 128 -3.95 10.63 -16.80
C LEU A 128 -4.65 12.00 -16.81
N ALA A 129 -4.20 12.94 -15.98
CA ALA A 129 -4.73 14.30 -15.94
C ALA A 129 -4.56 15.03 -17.28
N ILE A 130 -3.38 14.91 -17.92
CA ILE A 130 -3.12 15.50 -19.25
C ILE A 130 -4.04 14.88 -20.32
N ILE A 131 -4.19 13.55 -20.32
CA ILE A 131 -5.06 12.85 -21.27
C ILE A 131 -6.51 13.30 -21.10
N LEU A 132 -7.02 13.32 -19.86
CA LEU A 132 -8.37 13.77 -19.56
C LEU A 132 -8.59 15.22 -19.99
N TYR A 133 -7.65 16.11 -19.68
CA TYR A 133 -7.72 17.51 -20.10
C TYR A 133 -7.76 17.66 -21.63
N ALA A 134 -6.90 16.92 -22.36
CA ALA A 134 -6.88 16.95 -23.82
C ALA A 134 -8.20 16.45 -24.42
N LEU A 135 -8.76 15.36 -23.90
CA LEU A 135 -10.04 14.81 -24.34
C LEU A 135 -11.18 15.78 -24.08
N LEU A 136 -11.27 16.36 -22.88
CA LEU A 136 -12.30 17.35 -22.54
C LEU A 136 -12.16 18.62 -23.39
N SER A 137 -10.94 19.10 -23.63
CA SER A 137 -10.67 20.24 -24.50
C SER A 137 -11.08 19.95 -25.94
N MET A 138 -10.78 18.76 -26.47
CA MET A 138 -11.18 18.35 -27.82
C MET A 138 -12.71 18.21 -27.94
N LEU A 139 -13.39 17.66 -26.94
CA LEU A 139 -14.85 17.57 -26.90
C LEU A 139 -15.51 18.94 -26.82
N ASN A 140 -14.94 19.87 -26.05
CA ASN A 140 -15.44 21.25 -25.95
C ASN A 140 -15.25 22.03 -27.25
N ARG A 141 -14.14 21.82 -27.97
CA ARG A 141 -13.93 22.41 -29.31
C ARG A 141 -14.96 21.97 -30.35
N ARG A 142 -15.62 20.82 -30.16
CA ARG A 142 -16.74 20.38 -31.02
C ARG A 142 -18.07 21.03 -30.65
N LYS A 143 -18.16 21.69 -29.48
CA LYS A 143 -19.38 22.32 -28.94
C LYS A 143 -19.33 23.85 -28.91
N THR A 144 -18.33 24.50 -29.49
CA THR A 144 -18.42 25.94 -29.72
C THR A 144 -19.54 26.17 -30.75
N LEU A 145 -20.73 26.50 -30.23
CA LEU A 145 -21.88 26.89 -31.03
C LEU A 145 -21.41 28.03 -31.93
N LYS A 146 -21.35 27.78 -33.24
CA LYS A 146 -20.84 28.74 -34.23
C LYS A 146 -21.63 30.06 -34.22
N GLN A 147 -22.84 30.04 -33.65
CA GLN A 147 -23.73 31.17 -33.50
C GLN A 147 -24.50 31.02 -32.18
N SER A 148 -24.81 32.15 -31.52
CA SER A 148 -25.72 32.15 -30.38
C SER A 148 -27.15 31.79 -30.83
N VAL A 149 -27.98 31.25 -29.94
CA VAL A 149 -29.39 30.88 -30.25
C VAL A 149 -30.17 32.06 -30.86
N ASN A 150 -29.84 33.29 -30.44
CA ASN A 150 -30.47 34.52 -30.91
C ASN A 150 -29.59 35.34 -31.86
N GLN A 151 -28.59 34.73 -32.51
CA GLN A 151 -27.69 35.44 -33.43
C GLN A 151 -28.47 36.18 -34.52
N HIS A 152 -29.50 35.55 -35.06
CA HIS A 152 -30.36 36.14 -36.09
C HIS A 152 -31.17 37.36 -35.59
N ILE A 153 -31.48 37.45 -34.29
CA ILE A 153 -32.15 38.62 -33.69
C ILE A 153 -31.15 39.77 -33.57
N TYR A 154 -29.96 39.48 -33.03
CA TYR A 154 -28.88 40.46 -32.88
C TYR A 154 -28.49 41.08 -34.23
N ASP A 155 -28.29 40.26 -35.26
CA ASP A 155 -27.91 40.74 -36.59
C ASP A 155 -28.99 41.65 -37.20
N ARG A 156 -30.28 41.39 -36.93
CA ARG A 156 -31.37 42.29 -37.34
C ARG A 156 -31.34 43.62 -36.61
N GLN A 157 -31.08 43.62 -35.31
CA GLN A 157 -31.06 44.83 -34.49
C GLN A 157 -29.95 45.80 -34.92
N ILE A 158 -28.75 45.27 -35.20
CA ILE A 158 -27.62 46.07 -35.70
C ILE A 158 -27.92 46.65 -37.10
N LYS A 159 -28.57 45.86 -37.98
CA LYS A 159 -28.90 46.30 -39.33
C LYS A 159 -29.97 47.41 -39.33
N SER A 160 -30.94 47.37 -38.41
CA SER A 160 -31.95 48.43 -38.29
C SER A 160 -31.35 49.72 -37.75
N SER A 161 -30.49 49.67 -36.71
CA SER A 161 -29.90 50.89 -36.14
C SER A 161 -29.02 51.63 -37.14
N GLN A 162 -28.25 50.91 -37.96
CA GLN A 162 -27.42 51.50 -39.02
C GLN A 162 -28.23 52.12 -40.17
N ARG A 163 -29.49 51.72 -40.35
CA ARG A 163 -30.38 52.29 -41.38
C ARG A 163 -31.02 53.59 -40.91
N GLU A 164 -31.11 53.82 -39.61
CA GLU A 164 -31.65 55.06 -39.04
C GLU A 164 -30.61 56.19 -39.01
N GLU A 165 -29.31 55.86 -39.04
CA GLU A 165 -28.20 56.83 -39.06
C GLU A 165 -27.81 57.32 -40.47
N LYS A 166 -28.44 56.82 -41.55
CA LYS A 166 -28.11 57.15 -42.94
C LYS A 166 -29.28 57.79 -43.66
#